data_AF-A0A952JIF7-F1
#
_entry.id   AF-A0A952JIF7-F1
#
_cell.length_a   1.000
_cell.length_b   1.000
_cell.length_c   1.000
_cell.angle_alpha   90.00
_cell.angle_beta   90.00
_cell.angle_gamma   90.00
#
_symmetry.space_group_name_H-M   'P 1'
#
loop_
_entity.id
_entity.type
_entity.pdbx_description
1 polymer ?
#
loop_
_entity_poly.entity_id
_entity_poly.type
_entity_poly.pdbx_seq_one_letter_code
_entity_poly.pdbx_strand_id
1 'polypeptide(L)'
;MKKLFTLFLPAFFCLGLYGQVQQIKIVSFTVKNQLPSVIDKWNSTPGALLMVAQVPPGVKLDDIRLVIKLKANGSLICSNNSTGGMPVDNFTTRTFSAAELAGALAGCNELKDGNYTICVQFYNSQRRELSNEVCKEFMVTTPKETDYAPPVLLTPENEKKFFKKDIQKPVIFRWTPVVPKPKEPVTYRLKVWQQLQGQNGTQAMYANQPIVTKDVDNITQAVVTEIFTGPCKPPYLCDFIWNVQALDREGKPIGRNNGTSEPFVFKMGDDNINIKIDSVDVGCCINNKQNVYIKISNLHLSNPAQVTAIKYRVNGTGPITNLTPTTPGLPITIPANSSQMFTGSVGCIDSMKTIKFIVDAIWPNDPDNVNNETAWDTLKCPCDPCRTIGVTVTKDTLTSTASTSGQILISGFLNGLNANNVKKVTIELVYFNIEQTGDSNCVKCAENKEWGNFIKPASSAFIGFGTGLLNGINFGREWTWLSNVKKDCDGHGTGGTGEPSNPTEKCTTCGTNNTELVPAEEPPGKARAINTGPIIVHPSIPKGNSFSLPIAVPPGSSLKCCGDKITVCIRYTLWDFCCHACDVIKCYTIERKAQ
;
A
#
# COMPACT_ATOMS: atom_id res chain seq x y z
N MET A 1 -58.38 41.26 -117.73
CA MET A 1 -57.63 41.59 -118.95
C MET A 1 -56.14 41.41 -118.70
N LYS A 2 -55.47 40.74 -119.64
CA LYS A 2 -54.04 40.83 -120.00
C LYS A 2 -52.96 40.41 -118.97
N LYS A 3 -52.30 39.32 -119.39
CA LYS A 3 -50.98 38.80 -119.04
C LYS A 3 -49.91 39.90 -118.87
N LEU A 4 -48.99 39.70 -117.92
CA LEU A 4 -47.58 39.97 -118.18
C LEU A 4 -46.65 39.06 -117.35
N PHE A 5 -45.71 38.47 -118.07
CA PHE A 5 -44.60 37.60 -117.68
C PHE A 5 -43.57 38.33 -116.80
N THR A 6 -43.08 37.70 -115.71
CA THR A 6 -41.66 37.86 -115.31
C THR A 6 -41.14 36.70 -114.43
N LEU A 7 -40.06 36.08 -114.94
CA LEU A 7 -39.02 35.19 -114.40
C LEU A 7 -39.15 34.47 -113.04
N PHE A 8 -38.98 33.14 -113.10
CA PHE A 8 -38.52 32.25 -112.03
C PHE A 8 -37.00 32.38 -111.82
N LEU A 9 -36.57 32.62 -110.58
CA LEU A 9 -35.20 32.43 -110.09
C LEU A 9 -35.28 31.55 -108.83
N PRO A 10 -34.60 30.39 -108.74
CA PRO A 10 -34.64 29.57 -107.54
C PRO A 10 -33.66 30.12 -106.51
N ALA A 11 -34.17 30.85 -105.51
CA ALA A 11 -33.40 31.17 -104.32
C ALA A 11 -33.32 29.92 -103.43
N PHE A 12 -32.14 29.28 -103.46
CA PHE A 12 -31.68 28.34 -102.45
C PHE A 12 -31.88 28.94 -101.06
N PHE A 13 -32.91 28.50 -100.33
CA PHE A 13 -32.98 28.71 -98.89
C PHE A 13 -31.98 27.74 -98.24
N CYS A 14 -30.83 28.28 -97.84
CA CYS A 14 -29.90 27.62 -96.94
C CYS A 14 -30.64 27.20 -95.67
N LEU A 15 -30.79 25.89 -95.48
CA LEU A 15 -30.97 25.29 -94.18
C LEU A 15 -29.74 25.64 -93.33
N GLY A 16 -29.90 26.56 -92.39
CA GLY A 16 -28.90 26.81 -91.35
C GLY A 16 -28.74 25.55 -90.51
N LEU A 17 -27.66 24.82 -90.74
CA LEU A 17 -27.19 23.72 -89.91
C LEU A 17 -26.88 24.26 -88.50
N TYR A 18 -27.82 24.15 -87.56
CA TYR A 18 -27.51 24.14 -86.13
C TYR A 18 -26.95 22.77 -85.76
N GLY A 19 -25.62 22.63 -85.87
CA GLY A 19 -24.83 21.55 -85.27
C GLY A 19 -23.46 22.13 -84.91
N GLN A 20 -22.84 21.88 -83.75
CA GLN A 20 -22.96 20.76 -82.83
C GLN A 20 -22.62 21.21 -81.40
N VAL A 21 -23.47 20.87 -80.43
CA VAL A 21 -23.11 20.88 -79.00
C VAL A 21 -22.26 19.63 -78.74
N GLN A 22 -21.02 19.56 -79.23
CA GLN A 22 -20.13 18.41 -79.01
C GLN A 22 -18.67 18.62 -79.47
N GLN A 23 -18.10 19.80 -79.18
CA GLN A 23 -16.70 20.09 -79.49
C GLN A 23 -15.72 19.46 -78.51
N ILE A 24 -16.17 19.09 -77.30
CA ILE A 24 -15.42 18.31 -76.31
C ILE A 24 -16.28 17.12 -75.88
N LYS A 25 -15.68 15.93 -75.86
CA LYS A 25 -16.30 14.70 -75.37
C LYS A 25 -15.77 14.36 -73.99
N ILE A 26 -16.64 14.31 -72.98
CA ILE A 26 -16.33 13.71 -71.68
C ILE A 26 -16.41 12.19 -71.86
N VAL A 27 -15.25 11.54 -71.92
CA VAL A 27 -15.11 10.10 -72.20
C VAL A 27 -15.52 9.27 -70.98
N SER A 28 -15.11 9.70 -69.79
CA SER A 28 -15.49 9.07 -68.53
C SER A 28 -15.60 10.11 -67.42
N PHE A 29 -16.58 9.95 -66.55
CA PHE A 29 -16.67 10.66 -65.28
C PHE A 29 -17.07 9.68 -64.19
N THR A 30 -16.13 9.39 -63.30
CA THR A 30 -16.29 8.45 -62.19
C THR A 30 -16.37 9.23 -60.89
N VAL A 31 -17.36 8.89 -60.08
CA VAL A 31 -17.58 9.44 -58.75
C VAL A 31 -17.81 8.27 -57.81
N LYS A 32 -17.09 8.23 -56.69
CA LYS A 32 -17.33 7.22 -55.67
C LYS A 32 -18.75 7.39 -55.11
N ASN A 33 -19.47 6.28 -54.97
CA ASN A 33 -20.86 6.27 -54.50
C ASN A 33 -21.05 6.86 -53.10
N GLN A 34 -19.99 6.92 -52.29
CA GLN A 34 -19.96 7.54 -50.96
C GLN A 34 -18.73 8.42 -50.81
N LEU A 35 -18.94 9.68 -50.42
CA LEU A 35 -17.88 10.65 -50.17
C LEU A 35 -18.00 11.28 -48.77
N PRO A 36 -16.88 11.69 -48.14
CA PRO A 36 -16.91 12.44 -46.87
C PRO A 36 -17.66 13.77 -46.98
N SER A 37 -18.19 14.28 -45.87
CA SER A 37 -18.86 15.58 -45.77
C SER A 37 -17.96 16.77 -46.10
N VAL A 38 -16.68 16.70 -45.74
CA VAL A 38 -15.70 17.76 -46.01
C VAL A 38 -15.05 17.53 -47.39
N ILE A 39 -15.20 18.49 -48.29
CA ILE A 39 -14.79 18.37 -49.70
C ILE A 39 -13.27 18.21 -49.84
N ASP A 40 -12.47 18.87 -49.00
CA ASP A 40 -11.00 18.73 -49.03
C ASP A 40 -10.53 17.29 -48.77
N LYS A 41 -11.33 16.48 -48.05
CA LYS A 41 -11.04 15.05 -47.79
C LYS A 41 -11.32 14.15 -49.00
N TRP A 42 -11.87 14.69 -50.09
CA TRP A 42 -12.09 13.91 -51.31
C TRP A 42 -10.75 13.58 -51.98
N ASN A 43 -9.75 14.44 -51.85
CA ASN A 43 -8.41 14.21 -52.40
C ASN A 43 -7.68 13.05 -51.72
N SER A 44 -7.93 12.84 -50.42
CA SER A 44 -7.40 11.71 -49.65
C SER A 44 -8.25 10.45 -49.74
N THR A 45 -9.38 10.50 -50.46
CA THR A 45 -10.26 9.34 -50.68
C THR A 45 -9.89 8.66 -52.01
N PRO A 46 -9.35 7.43 -52.00
CA PRO A 46 -8.97 6.74 -53.23
C PRO A 46 -10.15 6.59 -54.19
N GLY A 47 -9.96 7.06 -55.43
CA GLY A 47 -10.97 7.00 -56.48
C GLY A 47 -12.19 7.91 -56.26
N ALA A 48 -12.07 8.96 -55.45
CA ALA A 48 -13.18 9.87 -55.15
C ALA A 48 -13.82 10.45 -56.40
N LEU A 49 -12.99 11.04 -57.27
CA LEU A 49 -13.38 11.64 -58.54
C LEU A 49 -12.29 11.39 -59.59
N LEU A 50 -12.71 11.06 -60.81
CA LEU A 50 -11.82 10.97 -61.97
C LEU A 50 -12.60 11.31 -63.24
N MET A 51 -12.11 12.27 -64.01
CA MET A 51 -12.72 12.60 -65.31
C MET A 51 -11.68 12.51 -66.42
N VAL A 52 -12.07 11.97 -67.58
CA VAL A 52 -11.27 11.99 -68.81
C VAL A 52 -12.08 12.68 -69.89
N ALA A 53 -11.50 13.68 -70.53
CA ALA A 53 -12.12 14.40 -71.64
C ALA A 53 -11.20 14.42 -72.87
N GLN A 54 -11.80 14.50 -74.05
CA GLN A 54 -11.11 14.49 -75.34
C GLN A 54 -11.69 15.55 -76.28
N VAL A 55 -10.80 16.26 -76.98
CA VAL A 55 -11.13 17.14 -78.11
C VAL A 55 -10.96 16.33 -79.40
N PRO A 56 -11.99 16.26 -80.28
CA PRO A 56 -11.87 15.58 -81.56
C PRO A 56 -10.76 16.18 -82.44
N PRO A 57 -10.06 15.36 -83.25
CA PRO A 57 -9.04 15.84 -84.17
C PRO A 57 -9.57 16.93 -85.12
N GLY A 58 -8.80 18.00 -85.32
CA GLY A 58 -9.16 19.09 -86.23
C GLY A 58 -9.97 20.23 -85.61
N VAL A 59 -10.40 20.11 -84.35
CA VAL A 59 -11.08 21.18 -83.61
C VAL A 59 -10.03 22.00 -82.83
N LYS A 60 -9.93 23.30 -83.13
CA LYS A 60 -9.19 24.26 -82.30
C LYS A 60 -10.19 25.00 -81.42
N LEU A 61 -9.96 24.95 -80.11
CA LEU A 61 -10.74 25.67 -79.11
C LEU A 61 -9.80 26.67 -78.46
N ASP A 62 -10.32 27.86 -78.18
CA ASP A 62 -9.64 28.86 -77.36
C ASP A 62 -10.53 29.15 -76.15
N ASP A 63 -9.91 29.50 -75.02
CA ASP A 63 -10.58 29.82 -73.76
C ASP A 63 -11.52 28.74 -73.19
N ILE A 64 -11.05 27.51 -73.07
CA ILE A 64 -11.85 26.41 -72.50
C ILE A 64 -12.08 26.67 -70.99
N ARG A 65 -13.35 26.54 -70.57
CA ARG A 65 -13.80 26.66 -69.18
C ARG A 65 -14.51 25.40 -68.73
N LEU A 66 -14.06 24.79 -67.64
CA LEU A 66 -14.73 23.67 -67.00
C LEU A 66 -15.66 24.18 -65.89
N VAL A 67 -16.96 23.94 -66.06
CA VAL A 67 -17.97 24.24 -65.06
C VAL A 67 -18.36 22.97 -64.32
N ILE A 68 -18.35 23.06 -63.00
CA ILE A 68 -18.76 22.00 -62.08
C ILE A 68 -19.95 22.53 -61.27
N LYS A 69 -21.01 21.73 -61.16
CA LYS A 69 -22.22 22.04 -60.41
C LYS A 69 -22.49 20.92 -59.43
N LEU A 70 -22.67 21.24 -58.16
CA LEU A 70 -23.14 20.32 -57.15
C LEU A 70 -24.59 20.65 -56.80
N LYS A 71 -25.46 19.64 -56.86
CA LYS A 71 -26.89 19.76 -56.57
C LYS A 71 -27.26 18.82 -55.42
N ALA A 72 -28.22 19.20 -54.58
CA ALA A 72 -28.97 18.26 -53.74
C ALA A 72 -30.46 18.43 -53.99
N ASN A 73 -31.19 17.32 -54.09
CA ASN A 73 -32.62 17.30 -54.38
C ASN A 73 -32.99 18.15 -55.62
N GLY A 74 -32.11 18.18 -56.64
CA GLY A 74 -32.28 18.97 -57.86
C GLY A 74 -31.86 20.44 -57.77
N SER A 75 -31.70 21.01 -56.57
CA SER A 75 -31.31 22.41 -56.35
C SER A 75 -29.79 22.57 -56.36
N LEU A 76 -29.29 23.63 -57.03
CA LEU A 76 -27.87 23.97 -57.06
C LEU A 76 -27.39 24.45 -55.68
N ILE A 77 -26.32 23.84 -55.16
CA ILE A 77 -25.73 24.18 -53.85
C ILE A 77 -24.41 24.93 -54.04
N CYS A 78 -23.53 24.45 -54.92
CA CYS A 78 -22.28 25.13 -55.21
C CYS A 78 -21.84 24.88 -56.65
N SER A 79 -21.13 25.86 -57.19
CA SER A 79 -20.64 25.85 -58.56
C SER A 79 -19.63 26.94 -58.80
N ASN A 80 -18.67 26.70 -59.69
CA ASN A 80 -17.82 27.74 -60.27
C ASN A 80 -18.44 28.43 -61.50
N ASN A 81 -19.71 28.19 -61.83
CA ASN A 81 -20.33 28.84 -62.98
C ASN A 81 -20.43 30.37 -62.78
N SER A 82 -20.69 30.82 -61.55
CA SER A 82 -20.75 32.24 -61.20
C SER A 82 -19.40 32.95 -61.37
N THR A 83 -18.29 32.23 -61.18
CA THR A 83 -16.92 32.73 -61.37
C THR A 83 -16.38 32.54 -62.79
N GLY A 84 -17.21 32.09 -63.73
CA GLY A 84 -16.85 31.90 -65.13
C GLY A 84 -16.19 30.55 -65.46
N GLY A 85 -16.18 29.61 -64.52
CA GLY A 85 -15.59 28.27 -64.69
C GLY A 85 -14.07 28.24 -64.54
N MET A 86 -13.55 27.04 -64.23
CA MET A 86 -12.12 26.79 -64.13
C MET A 86 -11.48 26.91 -65.52
N PRO A 87 -10.45 27.76 -65.73
CA PRO A 87 -9.71 27.79 -66.99
C PRO A 87 -9.00 26.46 -67.23
N VAL A 88 -9.04 25.98 -68.47
CA VAL A 88 -8.41 24.74 -68.91
C VAL A 88 -7.57 25.04 -70.14
N ASP A 89 -6.27 24.75 -70.07
CA ASP A 89 -5.38 24.86 -71.23
C ASP A 89 -5.79 23.90 -72.34
N ASN A 90 -5.45 24.23 -73.58
CA ASN A 90 -5.75 23.39 -74.73
C ASN A 90 -5.19 21.97 -74.59
N PHE A 91 -6.01 20.97 -74.91
CA PHE A 91 -5.67 19.56 -74.77
C PHE A 91 -6.27 18.72 -75.90
N THR A 92 -5.62 17.60 -76.24
CA THR A 92 -6.24 16.56 -77.09
C THR A 92 -6.99 15.55 -76.23
N THR A 93 -6.34 15.00 -75.21
CA THR A 93 -6.95 14.16 -74.17
C THR A 93 -6.38 14.59 -72.83
N ARG A 94 -7.24 14.80 -71.82
CA ARG A 94 -6.81 15.18 -70.46
C ARG A 94 -7.58 14.40 -69.41
N THR A 95 -6.84 13.97 -68.40
CA THR A 95 -7.37 13.42 -67.15
C THR A 95 -7.41 14.52 -66.11
N PHE A 96 -8.53 14.64 -65.41
CA PHE A 96 -8.74 15.59 -64.31
C PHE A 96 -8.83 14.81 -63.00
N SER A 97 -7.99 15.20 -62.06
CA SER A 97 -7.87 14.59 -60.73
C SER A 97 -8.98 15.04 -59.79
N ALA A 98 -9.14 14.32 -58.68
CA ALA A 98 -10.03 14.75 -57.60
C ALA A 98 -9.67 16.14 -57.06
N ALA A 99 -8.38 16.48 -56.98
CA ALA A 99 -7.91 17.77 -56.48
C ALA A 99 -8.35 18.93 -57.38
N GLU A 100 -8.23 18.79 -58.70
CA GLU A 100 -8.69 19.80 -59.65
C GLU A 100 -10.20 19.95 -59.63
N LEU A 101 -10.94 18.83 -59.61
CA LEU A 101 -12.40 18.84 -59.65
C LEU A 101 -13.03 19.33 -58.35
N ALA A 102 -12.50 18.92 -57.19
CA ALA A 102 -12.95 19.38 -55.88
C ALA A 102 -12.55 20.84 -55.64
N GLY A 103 -11.33 21.23 -55.99
CA GLY A 103 -10.86 22.62 -55.86
C GLY A 103 -11.62 23.61 -56.76
N ALA A 104 -12.22 23.13 -57.84
CA ALA A 104 -13.07 23.92 -58.72
C ALA A 104 -14.52 24.08 -58.20
N LEU A 105 -14.92 23.44 -57.10
CA LEU A 105 -16.22 23.69 -56.47
C LEU A 105 -16.15 24.97 -55.61
N ALA A 106 -16.70 26.07 -56.13
CA ALA A 106 -16.79 27.32 -55.39
C ALA A 106 -18.09 27.43 -54.58
N GLY A 107 -18.01 27.90 -53.33
CA GLY A 107 -19.16 28.23 -52.49
C GLY A 107 -19.64 27.12 -51.54
N CYS A 108 -18.92 26.01 -51.42
CA CYS A 108 -19.18 24.97 -50.44
C CYS A 108 -17.86 24.33 -49.98
N ASN A 109 -17.69 24.16 -48.66
CA ASN A 109 -16.54 23.47 -48.07
C ASN A 109 -16.98 22.16 -47.39
N GLU A 110 -18.23 22.12 -46.91
CA GLU A 110 -18.81 21.01 -46.18
C GLU A 110 -20.24 20.76 -46.67
N LEU A 111 -20.59 19.48 -46.77
CA LEU A 111 -21.90 18.98 -47.17
C LEU A 111 -22.56 18.26 -46.00
N LYS A 112 -23.88 18.42 -45.88
CA LYS A 112 -24.67 17.65 -44.91
C LYS A 112 -24.83 16.21 -45.39
N ASP A 113 -25.21 15.32 -44.49
CA ASP A 113 -25.59 13.95 -44.86
C ASP A 113 -26.77 13.96 -45.83
N GLY A 114 -26.67 13.19 -46.91
CA GLY A 114 -27.74 13.12 -47.91
C GLY A 114 -27.26 12.69 -49.29
N ASN A 115 -28.20 12.71 -50.25
CA ASN A 115 -27.93 12.37 -51.64
C ASN A 115 -27.63 13.62 -52.47
N TYR A 116 -26.58 13.54 -53.28
CA TYR A 116 -26.07 14.63 -54.09
C TYR A 116 -25.86 14.19 -55.53
N THR A 117 -25.90 15.17 -56.43
CA THR A 117 -25.55 15.00 -57.85
C THR A 117 -24.47 16.01 -58.21
N ILE A 118 -23.34 15.53 -58.72
CA ILE A 118 -22.27 16.37 -59.28
C ILE A 118 -22.34 16.30 -60.81
N CYS A 119 -22.30 17.46 -61.46
CA CYS A 119 -22.38 17.61 -62.90
C CYS A 119 -21.18 18.41 -63.42
N VAL A 120 -20.62 17.97 -64.55
CA VAL A 120 -19.48 18.61 -65.22
C VAL A 120 -19.82 18.95 -66.67
N GLN A 121 -19.39 20.12 -67.14
CA GLN A 121 -19.62 20.58 -68.52
C GLN A 121 -18.58 21.60 -68.95
N PHE A 122 -18.17 21.55 -70.22
CA PHE A 122 -17.24 22.52 -70.80
C PHE A 122 -17.97 23.66 -71.51
N TYR A 123 -17.45 24.87 -71.34
CA TYR A 123 -17.89 26.11 -71.96
C TYR A 123 -16.69 26.85 -72.55
N ASN A 124 -16.94 27.85 -73.41
CA ASN A 124 -15.92 28.82 -73.81
C ASN A 124 -16.02 30.14 -73.00
N SER A 125 -15.13 31.11 -73.26
CA SER A 125 -15.15 32.44 -72.61
C SER A 125 -16.45 33.22 -72.81
N GLN A 126 -17.23 32.93 -73.87
CA GLN A 126 -18.52 33.55 -74.14
C GLN A 126 -19.71 32.77 -73.54
N ARG A 127 -19.45 31.80 -72.65
CA ARG A 127 -20.46 30.90 -72.04
C ARG A 127 -21.25 30.06 -73.05
N ARG A 128 -20.68 29.77 -74.22
CA ARG A 128 -21.22 28.78 -75.15
C ARG A 128 -20.81 27.38 -74.72
N GLU A 129 -21.76 26.45 -74.72
CA GLU A 129 -21.53 25.05 -74.38
C GLU A 129 -20.64 24.36 -75.43
N LEU A 130 -19.55 23.75 -74.97
CA LEU A 130 -18.61 22.97 -75.78
C LEU A 130 -18.82 21.46 -75.61
N SER A 131 -19.47 21.02 -74.52
CA SER A 131 -19.82 19.62 -74.27
C SER A 131 -21.24 19.49 -73.75
N ASN A 132 -21.75 18.26 -73.78
CA ASN A 132 -22.92 17.88 -72.97
C ASN A 132 -22.58 17.92 -71.48
N GLU A 133 -23.57 18.20 -70.63
CA GLU A 133 -23.46 18.03 -69.18
C GLU A 133 -23.47 16.53 -68.84
N VAL A 134 -22.53 16.09 -68.00
CA VAL A 134 -22.49 14.72 -67.48
C VAL A 134 -22.64 14.77 -65.97
N CYS A 135 -23.68 14.11 -65.45
CA CYS A 135 -23.99 14.07 -64.02
C CYS A 135 -23.78 12.68 -63.41
N LYS A 136 -23.34 12.64 -62.16
CA LYS A 136 -23.22 11.42 -61.34
C LYS A 136 -23.78 11.65 -59.94
N GLU A 137 -24.48 10.65 -59.43
CA GLU A 137 -25.05 10.65 -58.09
C GLU A 137 -24.09 10.02 -57.08
N PHE A 138 -24.09 10.54 -55.85
CA PHE A 138 -23.36 9.98 -54.72
C PHE A 138 -24.05 10.35 -53.41
N MET A 139 -23.67 9.67 -52.34
CA MET A 139 -24.15 9.95 -50.99
C MET A 139 -23.04 10.56 -50.14
N VAL A 140 -23.38 11.60 -49.39
CA VAL A 140 -22.53 12.13 -48.32
C VAL A 140 -22.96 11.48 -47.02
N THR A 141 -21.99 10.90 -46.31
CA THR A 141 -22.18 10.44 -44.94
C THR A 141 -21.05 10.99 -44.09
N THR A 142 -21.41 11.75 -43.07
CA THR A 142 -20.50 12.12 -41.99
C THR A 142 -20.17 10.84 -41.24
N PRO A 143 -18.89 10.48 -41.06
CA PRO A 143 -18.52 9.42 -40.14
C PRO A 143 -19.09 9.81 -38.78
N LYS A 144 -20.12 9.11 -38.31
CA LYS A 144 -20.56 9.26 -36.93
C LYS A 144 -19.39 8.79 -36.07
N GLU A 145 -18.67 9.73 -35.48
CA GLU A 145 -17.76 9.44 -34.39
C GLU A 145 -18.61 8.80 -33.31
N THR A 146 -18.57 7.47 -33.30
CA THR A 146 -19.43 6.69 -32.43
C THR A 146 -18.79 6.83 -31.06
N ASP A 147 -19.47 7.49 -30.13
CA ASP A 147 -18.97 7.64 -28.77
C ASP A 147 -18.90 6.25 -28.12
N TYR A 148 -17.71 5.67 -28.18
CA TYR A 148 -17.43 4.37 -27.61
C TYR A 148 -17.06 4.54 -26.13
N ALA A 149 -17.82 3.88 -25.26
CA ALA A 149 -17.46 3.72 -23.87
C ALA A 149 -16.28 2.74 -23.75
N PRO A 150 -15.25 3.07 -22.93
CA PRO A 150 -14.09 2.21 -22.75
C PRO A 150 -14.46 0.90 -22.02
N PRO A 151 -13.60 -0.12 -22.09
CA PRO A 151 -13.79 -1.37 -21.34
C PRO A 151 -13.92 -1.13 -19.84
N VAL A 152 -14.78 -1.91 -19.18
CA VAL A 152 -14.89 -1.96 -17.72
C VAL A 152 -14.30 -3.27 -17.23
N LEU A 153 -13.44 -3.19 -16.21
CA LEU A 153 -12.76 -4.33 -15.63
C LEU A 153 -13.72 -5.15 -14.76
N LEU A 154 -13.62 -6.49 -14.83
CA LEU A 154 -14.52 -7.41 -14.12
C LEU A 154 -13.78 -8.34 -13.18
N THR A 155 -12.72 -8.99 -13.66
CA THR A 155 -11.96 -9.98 -12.89
C THR A 155 -10.47 -9.84 -13.20
N PRO A 156 -9.56 -9.91 -12.22
CA PRO A 156 -9.81 -9.91 -10.77
C PRO A 156 -10.61 -8.68 -10.32
N GLU A 157 -11.46 -8.81 -9.29
CA GLU A 157 -12.21 -7.66 -8.77
C GLU A 157 -11.25 -6.57 -8.26
N ASN A 158 -11.69 -5.31 -8.24
CA ASN A 158 -10.88 -4.25 -7.64
C ASN A 158 -10.63 -4.55 -6.15
N GLU A 159 -9.39 -4.33 -5.70
CA GLU A 159 -8.88 -4.66 -4.37
C GLU A 159 -8.89 -6.16 -4.02
N LYS A 160 -9.00 -7.04 -5.03
CA LYS A 160 -8.94 -8.50 -4.80
C LYS A 160 -7.64 -8.89 -4.14
N LYS A 161 -7.73 -9.63 -3.04
CA LYS A 161 -6.58 -10.25 -2.39
C LYS A 161 -6.38 -11.68 -2.91
N PHE A 162 -5.19 -11.97 -3.41
CA PHE A 162 -4.75 -13.31 -3.78
C PHE A 162 -3.88 -13.90 -2.69
N PHE A 163 -4.13 -15.15 -2.33
CA PHE A 163 -3.23 -15.92 -1.48
C PHE A 163 -2.13 -16.56 -2.33
N LYS A 164 -0.98 -16.86 -1.72
CA LYS A 164 0.20 -17.41 -2.43
C LYS A 164 -0.13 -18.67 -3.25
N LYS A 165 -0.95 -19.57 -2.71
CA LYS A 165 -1.41 -20.79 -3.40
C LYS A 165 -2.31 -20.52 -4.61
N ASP A 166 -2.99 -19.38 -4.64
CA ASP A 166 -3.97 -19.06 -5.68
C ASP A 166 -3.35 -18.20 -6.79
N ILE A 167 -2.38 -17.34 -6.46
CA ILE A 167 -1.62 -16.59 -7.48
C ILE A 167 -0.62 -17.45 -8.25
N GLN A 168 -0.21 -18.60 -7.69
CA GLN A 168 0.60 -19.59 -8.42
C GLN A 168 -0.18 -20.27 -9.56
N LYS A 169 -1.51 -20.21 -9.52
CA LYS A 169 -2.37 -20.71 -10.61
C LYS A 169 -2.51 -19.62 -11.69
N PRO A 170 -2.87 -20.00 -12.93
CA PRO A 170 -3.15 -19.02 -13.98
C PRO A 170 -4.24 -18.01 -13.55
N VAL A 171 -3.92 -16.72 -13.59
CA VAL A 171 -4.86 -15.64 -13.25
C VAL A 171 -5.63 -15.26 -14.51
N ILE A 172 -6.96 -15.24 -14.40
CA ILE A 172 -7.86 -14.89 -15.50
C ILE A 172 -8.28 -13.44 -15.36
N PHE A 173 -7.95 -12.63 -16.37
CA PHE A 173 -8.39 -11.25 -16.52
C PHE A 173 -9.62 -11.21 -17.43
N ARG A 174 -10.67 -10.49 -17.02
CA ARG A 174 -11.92 -10.32 -17.79
C ARG A 174 -12.38 -8.87 -17.73
N TRP A 175 -12.93 -8.40 -18.84
CA TRP A 175 -13.46 -7.04 -19.00
C TRP A 175 -14.71 -7.04 -19.91
N THR A 176 -15.41 -5.92 -19.98
CA THR A 176 -16.51 -5.71 -20.93
C THR A 176 -15.98 -5.31 -22.30
N PRO A 177 -16.67 -5.65 -23.40
CA PRO A 177 -16.33 -5.10 -24.71
C PRO A 177 -16.59 -3.59 -24.76
N VAL A 178 -16.01 -2.93 -25.76
CA VAL A 178 -16.36 -1.54 -26.11
C VAL A 178 -17.84 -1.45 -26.52
N VAL A 179 -18.54 -0.41 -26.04
CA VAL A 179 -19.98 -0.19 -26.28
C VAL A 179 -20.21 1.18 -26.92
N PRO A 180 -20.98 1.28 -28.03
CA PRO A 180 -21.61 0.18 -28.78
C PRO A 180 -20.57 -0.71 -29.47
N LYS A 181 -20.95 -1.95 -29.83
CA LYS A 181 -20.02 -2.89 -30.48
C LYS A 181 -19.52 -2.30 -31.81
N PRO A 182 -18.20 -2.12 -32.00
CA PRO A 182 -17.66 -1.61 -33.26
C PRO A 182 -17.94 -2.56 -34.43
N LYS A 183 -18.06 -2.01 -35.64
CA LYS A 183 -18.22 -2.79 -36.88
C LYS A 183 -16.94 -3.56 -37.24
N GLU A 184 -15.80 -2.99 -36.88
CA GLU A 184 -14.48 -3.57 -37.07
C GLU A 184 -14.06 -4.36 -35.82
N PRO A 185 -13.22 -5.41 -35.95
CA PRO A 185 -12.67 -6.11 -34.80
C PRO A 185 -11.80 -5.18 -33.96
N VAL A 186 -11.84 -5.40 -32.65
CA VAL A 186 -11.10 -4.62 -31.65
C VAL A 186 -10.00 -5.49 -31.06
N THR A 187 -8.78 -4.96 -30.96
CA THR A 187 -7.69 -5.59 -30.21
C THR A 187 -7.66 -4.99 -28.81
N TYR A 188 -7.60 -5.85 -27.79
CA TYR A 188 -7.50 -5.43 -26.39
C TYR A 188 -6.08 -5.69 -25.86
N ARG A 189 -5.43 -4.65 -25.37
CA ARG A 189 -4.11 -4.71 -24.74
C ARG A 189 -4.24 -4.69 -23.22
N LEU A 190 -4.00 -5.82 -22.58
CA LEU A 190 -3.87 -5.95 -21.12
C LEU A 190 -2.47 -5.51 -20.70
N LYS A 191 -2.38 -4.66 -19.67
CA LYS A 191 -1.12 -4.36 -18.98
C LYS A 191 -1.27 -4.55 -17.47
N VAL A 192 -0.22 -5.07 -16.85
CA VAL A 192 -0.12 -5.23 -15.40
C VAL A 192 1.20 -4.64 -14.92
N TRP A 193 1.17 -3.85 -13.85
CA TRP A 193 2.32 -3.24 -13.20
C TRP A 193 2.40 -3.66 -11.74
N GLN A 194 3.62 -3.71 -11.22
CA GLN A 194 3.85 -3.85 -9.78
C GLN A 194 4.14 -2.48 -9.18
N GLN A 195 3.56 -2.18 -8.01
CA GLN A 195 3.78 -0.94 -7.27
C GLN A 195 5.07 -1.03 -6.44
N LEU A 196 5.85 0.05 -6.43
CA LEU A 196 7.04 0.18 -5.58
C LEU A 196 6.75 1.01 -4.33
N GLN A 197 7.59 0.87 -3.30
CA GLN A 197 7.46 1.64 -2.07
C GLN A 197 7.47 3.15 -2.35
N GLY A 198 6.49 3.88 -1.79
CA GLY A 198 6.36 5.33 -1.94
C GLY A 198 5.61 5.79 -3.20
N GLN A 199 5.17 4.87 -4.07
CA GLN A 199 4.31 5.18 -5.21
C GLN A 199 2.84 4.97 -4.87
N ASN A 200 1.94 5.67 -5.56
CA ASN A 200 0.53 5.28 -5.71
C ASN A 200 0.31 4.55 -7.06
N GLY A 201 -0.87 3.97 -7.28
CA GLY A 201 -1.15 3.16 -8.46
C GLY A 201 -0.93 3.89 -9.80
N THR A 202 -1.38 5.15 -9.89
CA THR A 202 -1.20 5.98 -11.09
C THR A 202 0.29 6.27 -11.35
N GLN A 203 1.05 6.62 -10.32
CA GLN A 203 2.49 6.85 -10.41
C GLN A 203 3.23 5.59 -10.87
N ALA A 204 2.83 4.42 -10.38
CA ALA A 204 3.41 3.15 -10.79
C ALA A 204 3.17 2.86 -12.28
N MET A 205 1.96 3.13 -12.80
CA MET A 205 1.67 2.96 -14.23
C MET A 205 2.49 3.87 -15.15
N TYR A 206 2.82 5.09 -14.69
CA TYR A 206 3.64 6.04 -15.46
C TYR A 206 5.14 5.79 -15.34
N ALA A 207 5.62 5.41 -14.16
CA ALA A 207 7.05 5.31 -13.87
C ALA A 207 7.62 3.90 -14.08
N ASN A 208 6.82 2.85 -13.92
CA ASN A 208 7.30 1.47 -13.93
C ASN A 208 7.06 0.81 -15.30
N GLN A 209 7.94 -0.11 -15.66
CA GLN A 209 7.70 -1.01 -16.79
C GLN A 209 6.61 -2.04 -16.42
N PRO A 210 5.63 -2.31 -17.30
CA PRO A 210 4.64 -3.32 -17.03
C PRO A 210 5.28 -4.71 -16.97
N ILE A 211 4.95 -5.48 -15.94
CA ILE A 211 5.38 -6.87 -15.77
C ILE A 211 4.64 -7.82 -16.73
N VAL A 212 3.48 -7.40 -17.24
CA VAL A 212 2.71 -8.12 -18.25
C VAL A 212 2.24 -7.11 -19.29
N THR A 213 2.43 -7.44 -20.57
CA THR A 213 1.74 -6.80 -21.69
C THR A 213 1.23 -7.91 -22.61
N LYS A 214 -0.07 -7.96 -22.85
CA LYS A 214 -0.70 -9.02 -23.65
C LYS A 214 -1.83 -8.47 -24.51
N ASP A 215 -1.74 -8.70 -25.82
CA ASP A 215 -2.77 -8.33 -26.78
C ASP A 215 -3.66 -9.55 -27.07
N VAL A 216 -4.98 -9.32 -27.12
CA VAL A 216 -5.98 -10.33 -27.51
C VAL A 216 -6.97 -9.73 -28.50
N ASP A 217 -7.27 -10.46 -29.57
CA ASP A 217 -8.13 -9.97 -30.64
C ASP A 217 -9.58 -10.39 -30.45
N ASN A 218 -10.47 -9.40 -30.40
CA ASN A 218 -11.93 -9.56 -30.35
C ASN A 218 -12.42 -10.49 -29.22
N ILE A 219 -11.63 -10.64 -28.16
CA ILE A 219 -11.88 -11.47 -26.99
C ILE A 219 -11.73 -10.59 -25.74
N THR A 220 -12.64 -10.71 -24.78
CA THR A 220 -12.66 -9.84 -23.58
C THR A 220 -12.11 -10.53 -22.34
N GLN A 221 -11.11 -11.39 -22.54
CA GLN A 221 -10.42 -12.11 -21.48
C GLN A 221 -8.98 -12.44 -21.88
N ALA A 222 -8.10 -12.52 -20.89
CA ALA A 222 -6.73 -13.00 -21.03
C ALA A 222 -6.33 -13.84 -19.82
N VAL A 223 -5.64 -14.96 -20.08
CA VAL A 223 -5.03 -15.79 -19.03
C VAL A 223 -3.56 -15.45 -18.93
N VAL A 224 -3.07 -15.21 -17.72
CA VAL A 224 -1.66 -14.92 -17.45
C VAL A 224 -1.16 -15.88 -16.39
N THR A 225 -0.02 -16.51 -16.67
CA THR A 225 0.71 -17.39 -15.75
C THR A 225 1.91 -16.65 -15.19
N GLU A 226 2.41 -17.06 -14.02
CA GLU A 226 3.67 -16.56 -13.45
C GLU A 226 3.72 -15.04 -13.22
N ILE A 227 2.59 -14.42 -12.86
CA ILE A 227 2.52 -12.98 -12.51
C ILE A 227 3.39 -12.62 -11.30
N PHE A 228 3.69 -13.60 -10.46
CA PHE A 228 4.46 -13.40 -9.24
C PHE A 228 5.97 -13.50 -9.53
N THR A 229 6.62 -12.34 -9.63
CA THR A 229 8.03 -12.22 -10.09
C THR A 229 9.07 -12.09 -8.96
N GLY A 230 8.68 -12.03 -7.68
CA GLY A 230 9.66 -11.87 -6.60
C GLY A 230 9.07 -11.78 -5.19
N PRO A 231 9.91 -11.75 -4.14
CA PRO A 231 9.45 -11.63 -2.77
C PRO A 231 8.73 -10.28 -2.56
N CYS A 232 7.58 -10.33 -1.88
CA CYS A 232 6.89 -9.17 -1.36
C CYS A 232 7.69 -8.48 -0.24
N LYS A 233 8.79 -7.82 -0.60
CA LYS A 233 9.67 -7.10 0.31
C LYS A 233 10.12 -5.80 -0.35
N PRO A 234 10.26 -4.70 0.43
CA PRO A 234 10.82 -3.45 -0.07
C PRO A 234 12.09 -3.69 -0.90
N PRO A 235 12.21 -3.08 -2.10
CA PRO A 235 11.37 -1.98 -2.61
C PRO A 235 10.08 -2.40 -3.35
N TYR A 236 9.84 -3.69 -3.57
CA TYR A 236 8.68 -4.20 -4.31
C TYR A 236 7.51 -4.51 -3.38
N LEU A 237 6.36 -3.87 -3.60
CA LEU A 237 5.15 -4.14 -2.82
C LEU A 237 4.36 -5.30 -3.45
N CYS A 238 3.43 -5.87 -2.67
CA CYS A 238 2.48 -6.89 -3.14
C CYS A 238 1.26 -6.30 -3.88
N ASP A 239 1.31 -5.03 -4.27
CA ASP A 239 0.21 -4.34 -4.92
C ASP A 239 0.45 -4.32 -6.42
N PHE A 240 -0.55 -4.76 -7.18
CA PHE A 240 -0.50 -4.86 -8.63
C PHE A 240 -1.64 -4.05 -9.24
N ILE A 241 -1.30 -3.24 -10.21
CA ILE A 241 -2.26 -2.40 -10.94
C ILE A 241 -2.42 -2.98 -12.34
N TRP A 242 -3.64 -3.03 -12.84
CA TRP A 242 -3.88 -3.50 -14.20
C TRP A 242 -4.97 -2.70 -14.91
N ASN A 243 -4.85 -2.60 -16.23
CA ASN A 243 -5.85 -1.98 -17.08
C ASN A 243 -5.88 -2.66 -18.45
N VAL A 244 -6.90 -2.30 -19.24
CA VAL A 244 -7.06 -2.76 -20.61
C VAL A 244 -7.27 -1.56 -21.54
N GLN A 245 -6.59 -1.56 -22.68
CA GLN A 245 -6.76 -0.57 -23.74
C GLN A 245 -7.36 -1.20 -25.00
N ALA A 246 -8.43 -0.61 -25.53
CA ALA A 246 -9.06 -1.00 -26.79
C ALA A 246 -8.41 -0.26 -27.98
N LEU A 247 -8.03 -1.01 -29.01
CA LEU A 247 -7.34 -0.55 -30.21
C LEU A 247 -8.08 -1.01 -31.47
N ASP A 248 -8.02 -0.20 -32.54
CA ASP A 248 -8.46 -0.57 -33.88
C ASP A 248 -7.41 -1.41 -34.62
N ARG A 249 -7.71 -1.79 -35.86
CA ARG A 249 -6.83 -2.60 -36.71
C ARG A 249 -5.50 -1.92 -37.01
N GLU A 250 -5.47 -0.60 -36.99
CA GLU A 250 -4.29 0.24 -37.19
C GLU A 250 -3.50 0.45 -35.88
N GLY A 251 -3.95 -0.13 -34.77
CA GLY A 251 -3.34 0.00 -33.45
C GLY A 251 -3.62 1.34 -32.78
N LYS A 252 -4.61 2.10 -33.27
CA LYS A 252 -5.02 3.38 -32.67
C LYS A 252 -6.11 3.17 -31.63
N PRO A 253 -6.18 4.01 -30.60
CA PRO A 253 -7.13 3.78 -29.52
C PRO A 253 -8.58 4.08 -29.90
N ILE A 254 -9.52 3.27 -29.40
CA ILE A 254 -10.95 3.41 -29.70
C ILE A 254 -11.71 3.94 -28.48
N GLY A 255 -12.38 5.07 -28.64
CA GLY A 255 -13.33 5.61 -27.66
C GLY A 255 -12.72 6.53 -26.62
N ARG A 256 -13.54 6.88 -25.62
CA ARG A 256 -13.16 7.80 -24.54
C ARG A 256 -11.98 7.24 -23.73
N ASN A 257 -11.27 8.13 -23.04
CA ASN A 257 -10.06 7.81 -22.26
C ASN A 257 -8.98 7.09 -23.09
N ASN A 258 -8.84 7.44 -24.37
CA ASN A 258 -7.89 6.79 -25.28
C ASN A 258 -8.08 5.25 -25.29
N GLY A 259 -9.33 4.81 -25.31
CA GLY A 259 -9.76 3.41 -25.24
C GLY A 259 -9.39 2.66 -23.97
N THR A 260 -8.94 3.35 -22.92
CA THR A 260 -8.37 2.74 -21.72
C THR A 260 -9.40 2.63 -20.61
N SER A 261 -9.47 1.48 -19.94
CA SER A 261 -10.28 1.28 -18.74
C SER A 261 -9.73 2.09 -17.55
N GLU A 262 -10.58 2.36 -16.57
CA GLU A 262 -10.09 2.71 -15.24
C GLU A 262 -9.24 1.55 -14.68
N PRO A 263 -8.14 1.83 -13.95
CA PRO A 263 -7.28 0.79 -13.42
C PRO A 263 -7.91 0.10 -12.21
N PHE A 264 -7.77 -1.21 -12.13
CA PHE A 264 -8.05 -1.98 -10.91
C PHE A 264 -6.75 -2.36 -10.22
N VAL A 265 -6.83 -2.54 -8.91
CA VAL A 265 -5.74 -3.04 -8.08
C VAL A 265 -6.09 -4.45 -7.62
N PHE A 266 -5.12 -5.35 -7.62
CA PHE A 266 -5.18 -6.56 -6.82
C PHE A 266 -3.93 -6.66 -5.96
N LYS A 267 -4.04 -7.34 -4.84
CA LYS A 267 -3.00 -7.40 -3.80
C LYS A 267 -2.71 -8.84 -3.48
N MET A 268 -1.51 -9.12 -2.96
CA MET A 268 -1.37 -10.34 -2.18
C MET A 268 -2.06 -10.14 -0.83
N GLY A 269 -2.79 -11.14 -0.37
CA GLY A 269 -3.20 -11.20 1.03
C GLY A 269 -1.94 -11.24 1.89
N ASP A 270 -1.85 -10.38 2.89
CA ASP A 270 -0.84 -10.47 3.95
C ASP A 270 -1.06 -11.77 4.70
N ASP A 271 -0.40 -12.81 4.21
CA ASP A 271 -0.43 -14.14 4.79
C ASP A 271 0.87 -14.45 5.54
N ASN A 272 1.79 -13.49 5.68
CA ASN A 272 3.01 -13.78 6.41
C ASN A 272 2.69 -13.83 7.91
N ILE A 273 3.06 -14.94 8.56
CA ILE A 273 3.12 -15.03 10.02
C ILE A 273 3.86 -13.81 10.54
N ASN A 274 3.26 -13.08 11.48
CA ASN A 274 3.84 -11.87 12.05
C ASN A 274 4.12 -12.10 13.53
N ILE A 275 5.14 -12.92 13.81
CA ILE A 275 5.61 -13.12 15.18
C ILE A 275 6.69 -12.10 15.52
N LYS A 276 6.71 -11.67 16.78
CA LYS A 276 7.72 -10.78 17.35
C LYS A 276 8.19 -11.37 18.67
N ILE A 277 9.51 -11.41 18.88
CA ILE A 277 10.05 -11.65 20.21
C ILE A 277 10.03 -10.31 20.97
N ASP A 278 9.14 -10.20 21.96
CA ASP A 278 8.99 -8.97 22.74
C ASP A 278 10.11 -8.78 23.74
N SER A 279 10.52 -9.89 24.38
CA SER A 279 11.59 -9.89 25.37
C SER A 279 12.25 -11.25 25.46
N VAL A 280 13.54 -11.23 25.78
CA VAL A 280 14.39 -12.37 26.12
C VAL A 280 15.17 -12.01 27.36
N ASP A 281 15.27 -12.95 28.29
CA ASP A 281 16.07 -12.80 29.51
C ASP A 281 16.67 -14.15 29.88
N VAL A 282 18.00 -14.19 30.03
CA VAL A 282 18.73 -15.34 30.53
C VAL A 282 19.28 -15.03 31.90
N GLY A 283 18.75 -15.76 32.89
CA GLY A 283 19.16 -15.69 34.27
C GLY A 283 20.52 -16.32 34.55
N CYS A 284 20.98 -16.07 35.77
CA CYS A 284 22.29 -16.50 36.23
C CYS A 284 22.45 -18.02 36.36
N CYS A 285 23.70 -18.48 36.30
CA CYS A 285 24.02 -19.86 36.62
C CYS A 285 23.72 -20.12 38.09
N ILE A 286 22.70 -20.94 38.36
CA ILE A 286 22.32 -21.39 39.70
C ILE A 286 22.20 -22.90 39.64
N ASN A 287 22.94 -23.61 40.51
CA ASN A 287 22.94 -25.08 40.56
C ASN A 287 23.19 -25.73 39.18
N ASN A 288 24.20 -25.25 38.45
CA ASN A 288 24.58 -25.71 37.10
C ASN A 288 23.51 -25.52 36.00
N LYS A 289 22.50 -24.67 36.22
CA LYS A 289 21.51 -24.30 35.20
C LYS A 289 21.34 -22.79 35.09
N GLN A 290 21.10 -22.31 33.87
CA GLN A 290 20.66 -20.94 33.57
C GLN A 290 19.21 -20.98 33.10
N ASN A 291 18.34 -20.22 33.75
CA ASN A 291 16.94 -20.11 33.37
C ASN A 291 16.78 -19.14 32.20
N VAL A 292 15.94 -19.49 31.24
CA VAL A 292 15.66 -18.70 30.04
C VAL A 292 14.19 -18.30 30.06
N TYR A 293 13.91 -17.03 29.79
CA TYR A 293 12.57 -16.47 29.62
C TYR A 293 12.46 -15.81 28.26
N ILE A 294 11.40 -16.14 27.51
CA ILE A 294 11.14 -15.57 26.18
C ILE A 294 9.66 -15.24 26.07
N LYS A 295 9.33 -14.02 25.65
CA LYS A 295 7.96 -13.62 25.30
C LYS A 295 7.84 -13.44 23.79
N ILE A 296 6.85 -14.12 23.20
CA ILE A 296 6.58 -14.10 21.76
C ILE A 296 5.16 -13.59 21.55
N SER A 297 4.99 -12.53 20.75
CA SER A 297 3.69 -12.01 20.32
C SER A 297 3.39 -12.43 18.89
N ASN A 298 2.13 -12.79 18.63
CA ASN A 298 1.57 -12.86 17.29
C ASN A 298 0.83 -11.56 17.00
N LEU A 299 1.43 -10.72 16.16
CA LEU A 299 0.89 -9.41 15.76
C LEU A 299 -0.10 -9.52 14.59
N HIS A 300 -0.38 -10.72 14.09
CA HIS A 300 -1.37 -10.92 13.06
C HIS A 300 -2.79 -10.73 13.66
N LEU A 301 -3.63 -9.93 12.97
CA LEU A 301 -4.94 -9.52 13.49
C LEU A 301 -5.99 -10.63 13.56
N SER A 302 -5.95 -11.59 12.63
CA SER A 302 -6.96 -12.66 12.54
C SER A 302 -6.44 -14.10 12.59
N ASN A 303 -5.22 -14.38 12.11
CA ASN A 303 -4.67 -15.72 12.00
C ASN A 303 -3.78 -16.09 13.21
N PRO A 304 -3.89 -17.32 13.76
CA PRO A 304 -3.01 -17.81 14.81
C PRO A 304 -1.63 -18.17 14.24
N ALA A 305 -0.60 -18.21 15.08
CA ALA A 305 0.75 -18.67 14.74
C ALA A 305 1.16 -19.86 15.62
N GLN A 306 1.70 -20.93 15.04
CA GLN A 306 2.20 -22.08 15.80
C GLN A 306 3.72 -21.98 15.95
N VAL A 307 4.19 -21.74 17.17
CA VAL A 307 5.62 -21.83 17.50
C VAL A 307 6.00 -23.30 17.53
N THR A 308 6.93 -23.70 16.67
CA THR A 308 7.35 -25.11 16.50
C THR A 308 8.68 -25.39 17.19
N ALA A 309 9.56 -24.40 17.26
CA ALA A 309 10.83 -24.51 17.93
C ALA A 309 11.28 -23.16 18.49
N ILE A 310 11.91 -23.22 19.66
CA ILE A 310 12.72 -22.14 20.21
C ILE A 310 14.15 -22.65 20.22
N LYS A 311 15.02 -21.96 19.52
CA LYS A 311 16.43 -22.32 19.35
C LYS A 311 17.32 -21.22 19.86
N TYR A 312 18.56 -21.57 20.19
CA TYR A 312 19.54 -20.59 20.64
C TYR A 312 20.92 -20.86 20.07
N ARG A 313 21.72 -19.80 20.02
CA ARG A 313 23.15 -19.84 19.68
C ARG A 313 23.94 -18.92 20.60
N VAL A 314 24.97 -19.46 21.22
CA VAL A 314 25.88 -18.73 22.13
C VAL A 314 26.91 -17.94 21.31
N ASN A 315 27.18 -16.70 21.71
CA ASN A 315 28.19 -15.78 21.16
C ASN A 315 28.13 -15.58 19.63
N GLY A 316 26.98 -15.85 19.01
CA GLY A 316 26.76 -15.69 17.57
C GLY A 316 27.46 -16.70 16.65
N THR A 317 28.44 -17.48 17.13
CA THR A 317 29.32 -18.34 16.31
C THR A 317 29.21 -19.85 16.57
N GLY A 318 28.37 -20.29 17.52
CA GLY A 318 28.19 -21.72 17.84
C GLY A 318 27.13 -22.51 17.01
N PRO A 319 26.94 -23.80 17.29
CA PRO A 319 25.83 -24.58 16.73
C PRO A 319 24.48 -24.04 17.21
N ILE A 320 23.42 -24.25 16.41
CA ILE A 320 22.05 -23.92 16.80
C ILE A 320 21.52 -25.10 17.61
N THR A 321 21.06 -24.83 18.84
CA THR A 321 20.55 -25.84 19.76
C THR A 321 19.08 -25.55 20.09
N ASN A 322 18.24 -26.57 20.20
CA ASN A 322 16.87 -26.42 20.66
C ASN A 322 16.85 -26.14 22.17
N LEU A 323 16.06 -25.16 22.61
CA LEU A 323 15.78 -24.95 24.03
C LEU A 323 14.77 -26.02 24.46
N THR A 324 15.21 -26.97 25.29
CA THR A 324 14.34 -28.07 25.76
C THR A 324 14.72 -28.51 27.17
N PRO A 325 13.74 -28.79 28.06
CA PRO A 325 12.31 -28.61 27.86
C PRO A 325 11.89 -27.13 27.93
N THR A 326 10.79 -26.77 27.26
CA THR A 326 10.12 -25.48 27.44
C THR A 326 8.83 -25.65 28.23
N THR A 327 8.45 -24.61 28.97
CA THR A 327 7.11 -24.50 29.58
C THR A 327 6.45 -23.20 29.08
N PRO A 328 5.32 -23.26 28.37
CA PRO A 328 4.63 -24.48 27.93
C PRO A 328 5.45 -25.26 26.89
N GLY A 329 5.12 -26.55 26.72
CA GLY A 329 5.77 -27.42 25.74
C GLY A 329 5.50 -26.97 24.31
N LEU A 330 6.42 -27.29 23.41
CA LEU A 330 6.32 -27.03 21.97
C LEU A 330 5.93 -28.31 21.20
N PRO A 331 5.18 -28.21 20.08
CA PRO A 331 4.68 -26.98 19.46
C PRO A 331 3.48 -26.37 20.22
N ILE A 332 3.31 -25.04 20.14
CA ILE A 332 2.15 -24.35 20.71
C ILE A 332 1.61 -23.27 19.78
N THR A 333 0.28 -23.13 19.77
CA THR A 333 -0.42 -22.11 18.98
C THR A 333 -0.67 -20.85 19.80
N ILE A 334 -0.16 -19.71 19.33
CA ILE A 334 -0.43 -18.38 19.84
C ILE A 334 -1.60 -17.78 19.04
N PRO A 335 -2.76 -17.48 19.66
CA PRO A 335 -3.89 -16.83 18.99
C PRO A 335 -3.51 -15.51 18.32
N ALA A 336 -4.35 -15.07 17.38
CA ALA A 336 -4.22 -13.77 16.73
C ALA A 336 -4.19 -12.62 17.77
N ASN A 337 -3.35 -11.61 17.53
CA ASN A 337 -3.19 -10.43 18.37
C ASN A 337 -2.97 -10.74 19.87
N SER A 338 -2.17 -11.77 20.17
CA SER A 338 -1.91 -12.24 21.53
C SER A 338 -0.45 -12.59 21.74
N SER A 339 -0.05 -12.89 22.99
CA SER A 339 1.33 -13.21 23.34
C SER A 339 1.43 -14.43 24.25
N GLN A 340 2.50 -15.19 24.11
CA GLN A 340 2.82 -16.34 24.95
C GLN A 340 4.23 -16.20 25.54
N MET A 341 4.35 -16.48 26.85
CA MET A 341 5.63 -16.60 27.52
C MET A 341 6.09 -18.06 27.57
N PHE A 342 7.39 -18.25 27.37
CA PHE A 342 8.09 -19.53 27.46
C PHE A 342 9.19 -19.43 28.50
N THR A 343 9.31 -20.47 29.32
CA THR A 343 10.46 -20.67 30.19
C THR A 343 11.21 -21.94 29.79
N GLY A 344 12.52 -21.94 29.98
CA GLY A 344 13.38 -23.10 29.74
C GLY A 344 14.63 -23.02 30.60
N SER A 345 15.48 -24.04 30.51
CA SER A 345 16.79 -24.03 31.17
C SER A 345 17.88 -24.53 30.24
N VAL A 346 19.03 -23.88 30.24
CA VAL A 346 20.25 -24.35 29.59
C VAL A 346 21.29 -24.71 30.65
N GLY A 347 22.26 -25.56 30.30
CA GLY A 347 23.43 -25.76 31.16
C GLY A 347 24.20 -24.46 31.32
N CYS A 348 24.93 -24.29 32.44
CA CYS A 348 25.74 -23.09 32.61
C CYS A 348 26.81 -22.97 31.52
N ILE A 349 26.91 -21.78 30.94
CA ILE A 349 27.87 -21.47 29.89
C ILE A 349 28.76 -20.33 30.38
N ASP A 350 29.88 -20.67 31.01
CA ASP A 350 30.78 -19.70 31.66
C ASP A 350 31.44 -18.72 30.66
N SER A 351 31.47 -19.06 29.37
CA SER A 351 32.03 -18.22 28.30
C SER A 351 31.00 -17.35 27.57
N MET A 352 29.73 -17.37 27.98
CA MET A 352 28.64 -16.70 27.27
C MET A 352 28.64 -15.20 27.54
N LYS A 353 28.83 -14.40 26.49
CA LYS A 353 28.66 -12.94 26.51
C LYS A 353 27.30 -12.55 25.95
N THR A 354 26.89 -13.20 24.86
CA THR A 354 25.59 -12.99 24.22
C THR A 354 24.96 -14.32 23.85
N ILE A 355 23.63 -14.32 23.79
CA ILE A 355 22.85 -15.45 23.29
C ILE A 355 21.82 -14.94 22.30
N LYS A 356 21.82 -15.56 21.12
CA LYS A 356 20.82 -15.28 20.09
C LYS A 356 19.73 -16.33 20.17
N PHE A 357 18.50 -15.91 20.38
CA PHE A 357 17.33 -16.77 20.23
C PHE A 357 16.79 -16.69 18.81
N ILE A 358 16.30 -17.83 18.32
CA ILE A 358 15.67 -18.00 17.02
C ILE A 358 14.36 -18.74 17.26
N VAL A 359 13.26 -18.12 16.89
CA VAL A 359 11.91 -18.68 17.04
C VAL A 359 11.40 -19.05 15.67
N ASP A 360 11.09 -20.33 15.48
CA ASP A 360 10.49 -20.83 14.26
C ASP A 360 8.98 -20.95 14.48
N ALA A 361 8.20 -20.24 13.66
CA ALA A 361 6.75 -20.34 13.66
C ALA A 361 6.22 -20.70 12.27
N ILE A 362 5.17 -21.51 12.27
CA ILE A 362 4.39 -21.87 11.07
C ILE A 362 2.95 -21.44 11.25
N TRP A 363 2.18 -21.46 10.17
CA TRP A 363 0.74 -21.45 10.27
C TRP A 363 0.21 -22.86 10.44
N PRO A 364 -0.68 -23.12 11.42
CA PRO A 364 -1.22 -24.46 11.63
C PRO A 364 -1.82 -25.10 10.37
N ASN A 365 -2.40 -24.27 9.50
CA ASN A 365 -3.11 -24.69 8.29
C ASN A 365 -2.27 -24.55 7.00
N ASP A 366 -1.08 -23.96 7.08
CA ASP A 366 -0.15 -23.78 5.96
C ASP A 366 1.30 -23.90 6.47
N PRO A 367 1.81 -25.13 6.62
CA PRO A 367 3.14 -25.38 7.16
C PRO A 367 4.30 -24.84 6.31
N ASP A 368 4.07 -24.56 5.03
CA ASP A 368 5.06 -23.99 4.11
C ASP A 368 5.24 -22.47 4.33
N ASN A 369 4.36 -21.86 5.11
CA ASN A 369 4.49 -20.50 5.58
C ASN A 369 5.29 -20.49 6.88
N VAL A 370 6.53 -20.01 6.81
CA VAL A 370 7.49 -20.04 7.92
C VAL A 370 7.96 -18.62 8.21
N ASN A 371 7.92 -18.23 9.48
CA ASN A 371 8.60 -17.04 9.98
C ASN A 371 9.65 -17.46 11.01
N ASN A 372 10.86 -16.90 10.84
CA ASN A 372 11.93 -17.01 11.80
C ASN A 372 12.22 -15.63 12.38
N GLU A 373 11.93 -15.44 13.66
CA GLU A 373 12.23 -14.20 14.37
C GLU A 373 13.46 -14.41 15.25
N THR A 374 14.30 -13.37 15.38
CA THR A 374 15.52 -13.48 16.20
C THR A 374 15.70 -12.31 17.13
N ALA A 375 16.03 -12.60 18.39
CA ALA A 375 16.35 -11.61 19.39
C ALA A 375 17.67 -11.97 20.08
N TRP A 376 18.38 -10.94 20.53
CA TRP A 376 19.59 -11.10 21.31
C TRP A 376 19.28 -10.80 22.76
N ASP A 377 19.86 -11.60 23.64
CA ASP A 377 20.09 -11.18 25.00
C ASP A 377 21.61 -11.10 25.26
N THR A 378 22.00 -10.13 26.07
CA THR A 378 23.35 -10.05 26.61
C THR A 378 23.28 -10.63 28.00
N LEU A 379 24.03 -11.69 28.26
CA LEU A 379 23.99 -12.35 29.56
C LEU A 379 24.45 -11.36 30.64
N LYS A 380 23.51 -10.88 31.45
CA LYS A 380 23.80 -10.04 32.62
C LYS A 380 24.09 -10.93 33.84
N CYS A 381 24.90 -11.97 33.64
CA CYS A 381 25.39 -12.80 34.71
C CYS A 381 26.53 -12.07 35.44
N PRO A 382 26.47 -11.93 36.76
CA PRO A 382 27.59 -11.47 37.54
C PRO A 382 28.67 -12.55 37.57
N CYS A 383 29.84 -12.23 37.04
CA CYS A 383 31.04 -12.57 37.77
C CYS A 383 31.10 -11.63 39.00
N ASP A 384 30.65 -12.14 40.16
CA ASP A 384 30.87 -11.66 41.55
C ASP A 384 29.90 -10.65 42.27
N PRO A 385 29.18 -9.69 41.66
CA PRO A 385 28.34 -8.72 42.38
C PRO A 385 27.27 -9.31 43.30
N CYS A 386 26.51 -10.35 42.92
CA CYS A 386 25.49 -10.90 43.82
C CYS A 386 26.11 -11.55 45.08
N ARG A 387 27.36 -12.03 44.99
CA ARG A 387 28.10 -12.64 46.10
C ARG A 387 28.75 -11.57 46.99
N THR A 388 29.26 -10.49 46.40
CA THR A 388 29.86 -9.35 47.12
C THR A 388 28.82 -8.38 47.70
N ILE A 389 27.70 -8.15 47.02
CA ILE A 389 26.58 -7.31 47.50
C ILE A 389 25.86 -8.01 48.66
N GLY A 390 25.78 -9.35 48.65
CA GLY A 390 25.27 -10.14 49.77
C GLY A 390 23.77 -10.01 50.03
N VAL A 391 23.01 -9.45 49.08
CA VAL A 391 21.55 -9.24 49.22
C VAL A 391 20.78 -10.31 48.46
N THR A 392 19.80 -10.92 49.13
CA THR A 392 18.94 -11.97 48.57
C THR A 392 17.47 -11.69 48.82
N VAL A 393 16.62 -12.02 47.84
CA VAL A 393 15.16 -11.95 47.98
C VAL A 393 14.67 -13.27 48.59
N THR A 394 14.07 -13.20 49.77
CA THR A 394 13.65 -14.37 50.55
C THR A 394 12.21 -14.24 51.03
N LYS A 395 11.53 -15.38 51.18
CA LYS A 395 10.12 -15.50 51.57
C LYS A 395 9.18 -14.60 50.74
N ASP A 396 9.57 -14.36 49.51
CA ASP A 396 8.78 -13.67 48.51
C ASP A 396 7.55 -14.50 48.12
N THR A 397 6.37 -13.92 48.26
CA THR A 397 5.10 -14.60 48.01
C THR A 397 4.07 -13.67 47.40
N LEU A 398 3.27 -14.22 46.50
CA LEU A 398 2.10 -13.53 45.95
C LEU A 398 0.87 -13.95 46.75
N THR A 399 0.16 -12.98 47.30
CA THR A 399 -1.00 -13.20 48.16
C THR A 399 -2.20 -12.38 47.69
N SER A 400 -3.40 -12.82 48.03
CA SER A 400 -4.64 -12.08 47.83
C SER A 400 -5.28 -11.81 49.18
N THR A 401 -5.74 -10.60 49.42
CA THR A 401 -6.41 -10.19 50.67
C THR A 401 -7.85 -10.69 50.76
N ALA A 402 -8.50 -10.93 49.61
CA ALA A 402 -9.83 -11.53 49.49
C ALA A 402 -10.07 -11.95 48.02
N SER A 403 -10.93 -12.96 47.79
CA SER A 403 -11.31 -13.37 46.43
C SER A 403 -11.88 -12.22 45.60
N THR A 404 -12.60 -11.28 46.23
CA THR A 404 -13.21 -10.09 45.60
C THR A 404 -12.31 -8.86 45.52
N SER A 405 -11.07 -8.93 46.04
CA SER A 405 -10.16 -7.79 46.09
C SER A 405 -9.81 -7.26 44.69
N GLY A 406 -9.73 -5.93 44.52
CA GLY A 406 -9.18 -5.30 43.31
C GLY A 406 -7.63 -5.26 43.27
N GLN A 407 -6.98 -5.95 44.20
CA GLN A 407 -5.52 -5.97 44.33
C GLN A 407 -5.01 -7.31 44.85
N ILE A 408 -3.79 -7.66 44.42
CA ILE A 408 -2.96 -8.73 44.99
C ILE A 408 -1.67 -8.12 45.53
N LEU A 409 -1.02 -8.77 46.48
CA LEU A 409 0.20 -8.27 47.12
C LEU A 409 1.37 -9.20 46.83
N ILE A 410 2.45 -8.64 46.29
CA ILE A 410 3.77 -9.28 46.31
C ILE A 410 4.52 -8.77 47.54
N SER A 411 4.85 -9.67 48.45
CA SER A 411 5.55 -9.35 49.69
C SER A 411 6.77 -10.24 49.87
N GLY A 412 7.80 -9.77 50.57
CA GLY A 412 9.02 -10.52 50.80
C GLY A 412 10.06 -9.74 51.60
N PHE A 413 11.25 -10.32 51.74
CA PHE A 413 12.38 -9.72 52.46
C PHE A 413 13.61 -9.59 51.57
N LEU A 414 14.27 -8.43 51.65
CA LEU A 414 15.61 -8.19 51.12
C LEU A 414 16.65 -8.50 52.21
N ASN A 415 16.99 -9.77 52.35
CA ASN A 415 17.96 -10.21 53.36
C ASN A 415 19.37 -9.75 52.97
N GLY A 416 20.14 -9.26 53.94
CA GLY A 416 21.51 -8.75 53.71
C GLY A 416 21.59 -7.30 53.20
N LEU A 417 20.47 -6.62 52.97
CA LEU A 417 20.45 -5.25 52.48
C LEU A 417 21.11 -4.28 53.49
N ASN A 418 22.23 -3.69 53.06
CA ASN A 418 23.03 -2.73 53.81
C ASN A 418 23.14 -1.42 53.01
N ALA A 419 22.67 -0.32 53.58
CA ALA A 419 22.67 1.00 52.93
C ALA A 419 24.08 1.50 52.55
N ASN A 420 25.13 0.97 53.18
CA ASN A 420 26.52 1.30 52.87
C ASN A 420 27.11 0.56 51.67
N ASN A 421 26.46 -0.53 51.23
CA ASN A 421 26.96 -1.42 50.17
C ASN A 421 26.05 -1.39 48.94
N VAL A 422 24.75 -1.15 49.14
CA VAL A 422 23.75 -1.11 48.07
C VAL A 422 23.30 0.32 47.85
N LYS A 423 23.37 0.77 46.60
CA LYS A 423 22.97 2.11 46.16
C LYS A 423 21.52 2.17 45.71
N LYS A 424 21.07 1.17 44.95
CA LYS A 424 19.72 1.13 44.36
C LYS A 424 19.19 -0.30 44.31
N VAL A 425 17.90 -0.48 44.57
CA VAL A 425 17.17 -1.71 44.28
C VAL A 425 15.95 -1.35 43.45
N THR A 426 15.73 -2.02 42.32
CA THR A 426 14.48 -1.92 41.58
C THR A 426 13.70 -3.23 41.63
N ILE A 427 12.37 -3.13 41.67
CA ILE A 427 11.43 -4.23 41.63
C ILE A 427 10.47 -3.92 40.48
N GLU A 428 10.70 -4.57 39.34
CA GLU A 428 10.01 -4.31 38.08
C GLU A 428 9.04 -5.47 37.76
N LEU A 429 7.78 -5.14 37.48
CA LEU A 429 6.80 -6.09 36.97
C LEU A 429 6.98 -6.20 35.45
N VAL A 430 7.62 -7.29 35.02
CA VAL A 430 7.98 -7.55 33.63
C VAL A 430 6.95 -8.40 32.88
N TYR A 431 6.05 -9.07 33.62
CA TYR A 431 4.95 -9.84 33.06
C TYR A 431 3.71 -9.81 33.95
N PHE A 432 2.54 -9.74 33.33
CA PHE A 432 1.23 -9.89 33.95
C PHE A 432 0.29 -10.57 32.97
N ASN A 433 -0.38 -11.63 33.43
CA ASN A 433 -1.47 -12.28 32.72
C ASN A 433 -2.56 -12.69 33.69
N ILE A 434 -3.80 -12.67 33.22
CA ILE A 434 -4.96 -13.16 33.95
C ILE A 434 -5.76 -14.11 33.06
N GLU A 435 -5.90 -15.34 33.52
CA GLU A 435 -6.74 -16.37 32.91
C GLU A 435 -8.01 -16.50 33.76
N GLN A 436 -9.20 -16.33 33.18
CA GLN A 436 -10.42 -16.65 33.91
C GLN A 436 -10.54 -18.17 34.10
N THR A 437 -10.88 -18.60 35.31
CA THR A 437 -11.13 -20.00 35.63
C THR A 437 -12.62 -20.19 35.92
N GLY A 438 -13.26 -21.18 35.28
CA GLY A 438 -14.69 -21.44 35.45
C GLY A 438 -15.53 -21.14 34.20
N ASP A 439 -16.76 -20.66 34.38
CA ASP A 439 -17.75 -20.52 33.30
C ASP A 439 -17.36 -19.43 32.28
N SER A 440 -17.49 -19.73 30.99
CA SER A 440 -17.28 -18.78 29.89
C SER A 440 -18.14 -17.51 29.93
N ASN A 441 -19.21 -17.47 30.75
CA ASN A 441 -20.06 -16.30 30.94
C ASN A 441 -19.54 -15.34 32.02
N CYS A 442 -18.44 -15.66 32.70
CA CYS A 442 -17.81 -14.82 33.74
C CYS A 442 -17.06 -13.59 33.20
N VAL A 443 -17.22 -13.27 31.91
CA VAL A 443 -16.46 -12.23 31.21
C VAL A 443 -16.82 -10.84 31.74
N LYS A 444 -15.91 -10.28 32.53
CA LYS A 444 -15.80 -8.84 32.79
C LYS A 444 -14.32 -8.45 32.81
N CYS A 445 -13.66 -8.47 31.65
CA CYS A 445 -12.44 -7.70 31.47
C CYS A 445 -12.82 -6.37 30.81
N ALA A 446 -13.22 -5.38 31.60
CA ALA A 446 -13.23 -4.00 31.12
C ALA A 446 -11.79 -3.51 31.08
N GLU A 447 -11.29 -2.96 29.98
CA GLU A 447 -9.91 -2.46 29.95
C GLU A 447 -9.68 -1.37 31.01
N ASN A 448 -8.85 -1.65 32.01
CA ASN A 448 -8.36 -0.66 32.96
C ASN A 448 -6.84 -0.58 32.87
N LYS A 449 -6.33 0.63 32.59
CA LYS A 449 -4.90 0.92 32.43
C LYS A 449 -4.08 0.67 33.71
N GLU A 450 -4.73 0.58 34.86
CA GLU A 450 -4.11 0.29 36.15
C GLU A 450 -3.77 -1.21 36.29
N TRP A 451 -4.54 -2.10 35.68
CA TRP A 451 -4.35 -3.54 35.87
C TRP A 451 -3.00 -4.03 35.36
N GLY A 452 -2.37 -4.90 36.14
CA GLY A 452 -1.01 -5.35 35.87
C GLY A 452 0.07 -4.32 36.19
N ASN A 453 -0.25 -3.24 36.90
CA ASN A 453 0.74 -2.32 37.44
C ASN A 453 0.74 -2.36 38.96
N PHE A 454 1.86 -1.98 39.57
CA PHE A 454 1.88 -1.62 40.97
C PHE A 454 1.04 -0.36 41.18
N ILE A 455 0.32 -0.31 42.29
CA ILE A 455 -0.41 0.89 42.75
C ILE A 455 0.24 1.45 44.00
N LYS A 456 0.06 2.75 44.23
CA LYS A 456 0.58 3.40 45.44
C LYS A 456 -0.15 2.84 46.68
N PRO A 457 0.54 2.21 47.65
CA PRO A 457 -0.10 1.68 48.85
C PRO A 457 -0.57 2.82 49.77
N ALA A 458 -1.62 2.54 50.56
CA ALA A 458 -2.11 3.45 51.59
C ALA A 458 -1.16 3.58 52.80
N SER A 459 -0.26 2.60 52.99
CA SER A 459 0.80 2.57 54.01
C SER A 459 2.19 2.46 53.35
N SER A 460 3.26 2.49 54.14
CA SER A 460 4.64 2.35 53.63
C SER A 460 4.84 1.03 52.84
N ALA A 461 5.25 1.15 51.57
CA ALA A 461 5.54 0.02 50.66
C ALA A 461 6.79 -0.79 51.05
N PHE A 462 7.72 -0.13 51.74
CA PHE A 462 8.97 -0.68 52.25
C PHE A 462 9.09 -0.35 53.73
N ILE A 463 9.52 -1.32 54.53
CA ILE A 463 9.84 -1.15 55.95
C ILE A 463 11.34 -1.43 56.09
N GLY A 464 12.11 -0.46 56.59
CA GLY A 464 13.57 -0.56 56.73
C GLY A 464 14.32 0.73 56.43
N PHE A 465 15.62 0.63 56.14
CA PHE A 465 16.47 1.78 55.81
C PHE A 465 16.14 2.29 54.40
N GLY A 466 15.42 3.40 54.24
CA GLY A 466 15.27 4.11 52.96
C GLY A 466 13.83 4.32 52.47
N THR A 467 13.66 5.14 51.43
CA THR A 467 12.36 5.49 50.83
C THR A 467 12.16 4.77 49.51
N GLY A 468 11.11 3.94 49.42
CA GLY A 468 10.65 3.39 48.15
C GLY A 468 9.85 4.42 47.37
N LEU A 469 10.13 4.55 46.08
CA LEU A 469 9.38 5.37 45.13
C LEU A 469 8.74 4.48 44.08
N LEU A 470 7.45 4.70 43.82
CA LEU A 470 6.78 4.12 42.66
C LEU A 470 7.19 4.94 41.43
N ASN A 471 7.72 4.29 40.41
CA ASN A 471 8.06 4.93 39.15
C ASN A 471 6.77 5.07 38.31
N GLY A 472 5.96 6.05 38.70
CA GLY A 472 4.65 6.38 38.14
C GLY A 472 3.88 7.34 39.06
N ILE A 473 2.82 7.99 38.55
CA ILE A 473 2.06 8.99 39.32
C ILE A 473 1.16 8.28 40.36
N ASN A 474 0.25 7.42 39.89
CA ASN A 474 -0.70 6.67 40.71
C ASN A 474 -0.50 5.15 40.62
N PHE A 475 0.02 4.70 39.48
CA PHE A 475 0.39 3.32 39.18
C PHE A 475 1.64 3.30 38.32
N GLY A 476 2.40 2.20 38.34
CA GLY A 476 3.64 2.05 37.59
C GLY A 476 4.13 0.61 37.53
N ARG A 477 5.07 0.32 36.63
CA ARG A 477 5.65 -1.03 36.48
C ARG A 477 6.83 -1.29 37.40
N GLU A 478 7.38 -0.26 38.04
CA GLU A 478 8.63 -0.38 38.78
C GLU A 478 8.56 0.37 40.12
N TRP A 479 9.08 -0.27 41.17
CA TRP A 479 9.45 0.40 42.41
C TRP A 479 10.97 0.57 42.47
N THR A 480 11.41 1.75 42.89
CA THR A 480 12.82 2.03 43.16
C THR A 480 13.01 2.29 44.65
N TRP A 481 13.90 1.55 45.27
CA TRP A 481 14.48 1.89 46.55
C TRP A 481 15.88 2.48 46.32
N LEU A 482 16.18 3.58 47.00
CA LEU A 482 17.49 4.22 46.96
C LEU A 482 18.09 4.25 48.36
N SER A 483 19.40 4.02 48.42
CA SER A 483 20.14 4.27 49.65
C SER A 483 20.16 5.75 49.97
N ASN A 484 20.06 6.07 51.26
CA ASN A 484 20.27 7.41 51.78
C ASN A 484 21.76 7.76 51.93
N VAL A 485 22.66 6.79 51.75
CA VAL A 485 24.11 6.97 51.81
C VAL A 485 24.62 7.45 50.46
N LYS A 486 25.49 8.47 50.46
CA LYS A 486 26.22 8.93 49.28
C LYS A 486 27.66 8.43 49.38
N LYS A 487 28.09 7.64 48.40
CA LYS A 487 29.47 7.13 48.25
C LYS A 487 29.85 7.12 46.78
N ASP A 488 31.11 7.40 46.52
CA ASP A 488 31.71 7.23 45.19
C ASP A 488 32.33 5.84 45.06
N CYS A 489 32.47 5.38 43.81
CA CYS A 489 33.22 4.16 43.53
C CYS A 489 34.71 4.47 43.69
N ASP A 490 35.38 3.89 44.68
CA ASP A 490 36.83 4.00 44.80
C ASP A 490 37.52 2.95 43.93
N GLY A 491 38.78 3.22 43.54
CA GLY A 491 39.58 2.39 42.63
C GLY A 491 39.87 0.96 43.09
N HIS A 492 39.29 0.53 44.21
CA HIS A 492 39.41 -0.83 44.77
C HIS A 492 38.10 -1.63 44.73
N GLY A 493 37.00 -1.09 44.20
CA GLY A 493 35.75 -1.84 43.99
C GLY A 493 35.02 -2.22 45.28
N THR A 494 35.39 -1.62 46.42
CA THR A 494 34.76 -1.82 47.73
C THR A 494 34.61 -0.47 48.40
N GLY A 495 33.52 0.24 48.07
CA GLY A 495 33.31 1.67 48.33
C GLY A 495 33.86 2.24 49.64
N GLY A 496 34.74 3.23 49.49
CA GLY A 496 35.46 3.93 50.53
C GLY A 496 34.59 4.70 51.54
N THR A 497 35.24 5.14 52.62
CA THR A 497 34.65 5.69 53.85
C THR A 497 34.65 7.23 53.92
N GLY A 498 34.77 7.94 52.80
CA GLY A 498 34.94 9.40 52.78
C GLY A 498 33.71 10.19 52.31
N GLU A 499 33.49 11.37 52.91
CA GLU A 499 32.62 12.41 52.35
C GLU A 499 33.14 12.89 50.98
N PRO A 500 32.24 13.32 50.07
CA PRO A 500 32.58 13.60 48.68
C PRO A 500 33.53 14.79 48.54
N SER A 501 34.64 14.61 47.83
CA SER A 501 35.62 15.67 47.57
C SER A 501 35.26 16.60 46.41
N ASN A 502 34.15 16.36 45.69
CA ASN A 502 33.71 17.27 44.62
C ASN A 502 32.20 17.14 44.29
N PRO A 503 31.41 18.23 44.18
CA PRO A 503 29.96 18.15 43.95
C PRO A 503 29.54 17.79 42.51
N THR A 504 30.49 17.61 41.58
CA THR A 504 30.22 17.55 40.13
C THR A 504 30.61 16.25 39.44
N GLU A 505 31.01 15.20 40.17
CA GLU A 505 31.27 13.89 39.56
C GLU A 505 30.00 13.05 39.44
N LYS A 506 29.64 12.78 38.18
CA LYS A 506 28.41 12.11 37.75
C LYS A 506 28.40 10.64 38.17
N CYS A 507 27.75 10.34 39.28
CA CYS A 507 27.35 8.97 39.63
C CYS A 507 25.85 8.86 39.93
N THR A 508 25.02 9.81 39.48
CA THR A 508 23.56 9.81 39.66
C THR A 508 22.80 8.88 38.71
N THR A 509 23.44 8.32 37.67
CA THR A 509 22.77 7.67 36.52
C THR A 509 23.09 6.19 36.38
N CYS A 510 23.23 5.49 37.50
CA CYS A 510 23.19 4.04 37.53
C CYS A 510 21.83 3.56 36.94
N GLY A 511 21.75 3.25 35.64
CA GLY A 511 20.61 2.56 35.02
C GLY A 511 19.49 3.40 34.43
N THR A 512 19.78 4.62 33.99
CA THR A 512 18.86 5.41 33.18
C THR A 512 19.15 5.20 31.70
N ASN A 513 18.18 4.66 30.94
CA ASN A 513 18.10 4.96 29.51
C ASN A 513 17.79 6.46 29.39
N ASN A 514 18.56 7.18 28.58
CA ASN A 514 18.46 8.63 28.41
C ASN A 514 17.03 9.09 28.14
N THR A 515 16.44 9.80 29.11
CA THR A 515 15.46 10.84 28.85
C THR A 515 15.73 11.91 29.90
N GLU A 516 16.25 13.05 29.45
CA GLU A 516 16.57 14.20 30.30
C GLU A 516 15.35 14.61 31.13
N LEU A 517 15.45 14.47 32.44
CA LEU A 517 14.69 15.31 33.36
C LEU A 517 15.41 16.66 33.40
N VAL A 518 14.97 17.58 32.54
CA VAL A 518 15.30 19.01 32.67
C VAL A 518 14.69 19.49 33.99
N PRO A 519 15.46 20.06 34.93
CA PRO A 519 14.90 20.72 36.10
C PRO A 519 14.10 21.94 35.63
N ALA A 520 12.85 22.06 36.06
CA ALA A 520 12.09 23.29 35.89
C ALA A 520 12.78 24.42 36.65
N GLU A 521 13.09 25.52 35.96
CA GLU A 521 13.48 26.78 36.60
C GLU A 521 12.33 27.30 37.47
N GLU A 522 12.60 27.55 38.76
CA GLU A 522 11.74 28.35 39.62
C GLU A 522 11.87 29.84 39.24
N PRO A 523 10.76 30.59 39.06
CA PRO A 523 10.82 32.05 38.96
C PRO A 523 11.00 32.68 40.36
N PRO A 524 11.72 33.82 40.47
CA PRO A 524 12.11 34.39 41.76
C PRO A 524 11.00 35.27 42.36
N GLY A 525 10.65 35.06 43.63
CA GLY A 525 9.81 36.03 44.35
C GLY A 525 9.20 35.59 45.70
N LYS A 526 10.00 35.71 46.77
CA LYS A 526 9.63 35.97 48.19
C LYS A 526 8.32 35.38 48.79
N ALA A 527 8.47 34.55 49.83
CA ALA A 527 8.24 34.96 51.23
C ALA A 527 8.78 33.90 52.22
N ARG A 528 9.50 34.37 53.25
CA ARG A 528 10.00 33.57 54.38
C ARG A 528 8.85 33.08 55.27
N ALA A 529 8.96 31.85 55.76
CA ALA A 529 8.38 31.41 57.03
C ALA A 529 9.40 30.53 57.77
N ILE A 530 9.32 30.55 59.10
CA ILE A 530 10.40 30.35 60.06
C ILE A 530 10.56 28.87 60.44
N ASN A 531 11.81 28.48 60.68
CA ASN A 531 12.24 27.24 61.33
C ASN A 531 11.39 26.89 62.56
N THR A 532 10.81 25.69 62.57
CA THR A 532 10.80 24.84 63.77
C THR A 532 11.08 23.41 63.30
N GLY A 533 12.24 22.88 63.66
CA GLY A 533 12.67 21.55 63.26
C GLY A 533 11.79 20.46 63.90
N PRO A 534 11.64 19.28 63.28
CA PRO A 534 10.98 18.16 63.91
C PRO A 534 11.98 17.39 64.79
N ILE A 535 11.74 17.52 66.09
CA ILE A 535 11.95 16.59 67.19
C ILE A 535 12.40 15.18 66.77
N ILE A 536 13.57 14.78 67.29
CA ILE A 536 14.03 13.38 67.32
C ILE A 536 13.11 12.61 68.26
N VAL A 537 12.37 11.65 67.73
CA VAL A 537 11.77 10.56 68.52
C VAL A 537 12.37 9.26 68.00
N HIS A 538 13.30 8.69 68.77
CA HIS A 538 13.53 7.26 68.70
C HIS A 538 12.45 6.57 69.52
N PRO A 539 11.71 5.63 68.90
CA PRO A 539 11.47 4.37 69.59
C PRO A 539 11.78 3.19 68.66
N SER A 540 12.59 2.28 69.19
CA SER A 540 12.65 0.84 68.89
C SER A 540 12.53 0.36 67.43
N ILE A 541 13.68 -0.09 66.92
CA ILE A 541 13.91 -0.89 65.71
C ILE A 541 12.91 -2.07 65.59
N PRO A 542 12.15 -2.18 64.48
CA PRO A 542 11.69 -3.46 63.97
C PRO A 542 12.71 -4.01 62.95
N LYS A 543 13.18 -5.22 63.22
CA LYS A 543 14.14 -5.99 62.41
C LYS A 543 13.47 -6.53 61.13
N GLY A 544 13.89 -6.05 59.96
CA GLY A 544 13.67 -6.70 58.66
C GLY A 544 13.43 -5.73 57.50
N ASN A 545 14.24 -5.80 56.44
CA ASN A 545 14.02 -5.06 55.19
C ASN A 545 12.91 -5.76 54.37
N SER A 546 11.65 -5.53 54.72
CA SER A 546 10.51 -6.14 54.04
C SER A 546 9.86 -5.18 53.04
N PHE A 547 9.34 -5.72 51.94
CA PHE A 547 8.49 -4.99 51.01
C PHE A 547 7.12 -5.66 50.91
N SER A 548 6.11 -4.84 50.61
CA SER A 548 4.75 -5.29 50.35
C SER A 548 4.12 -4.37 49.31
N LEU A 549 4.08 -4.84 48.07
CA LEU A 549 3.71 -4.02 46.92
C LEU A 549 2.37 -4.50 46.35
N PRO A 550 1.32 -3.66 46.37
CA PRO A 550 0.04 -4.02 45.77
C PRO A 550 0.11 -3.90 44.25
N ILE A 551 -0.44 -4.89 43.55
CA ILE A 551 -0.62 -4.94 42.10
C ILE A 551 -2.12 -4.88 41.83
N ALA A 552 -2.55 -3.93 41.00
CA ALA A 552 -3.95 -3.80 40.63
C ALA A 552 -4.37 -4.94 39.70
N VAL A 553 -5.53 -5.52 40.02
CA VAL A 553 -6.18 -6.59 39.25
C VAL A 553 -7.68 -6.32 39.18
N PRO A 554 -8.42 -6.96 38.25
CA PRO A 554 -9.87 -6.89 38.27
C PRO A 554 -10.42 -7.32 39.64
N PRO A 555 -11.47 -6.66 40.17
CA PRO A 555 -12.19 -7.21 41.31
C PRO A 555 -12.68 -8.62 40.98
N GLY A 556 -12.42 -9.58 41.87
CA GLY A 556 -12.91 -10.94 41.64
C GLY A 556 -14.43 -11.01 41.71
N SER A 557 -14.99 -12.04 41.08
CA SER A 557 -16.44 -12.23 41.02
C SER A 557 -17.01 -12.74 42.34
N SER A 558 -18.20 -12.27 42.71
CA SER A 558 -19.01 -12.86 43.80
C SER A 558 -19.81 -14.09 43.36
N LEU A 559 -19.73 -14.49 42.08
CA LEU A 559 -20.40 -15.67 41.56
C LEU A 559 -19.51 -16.91 41.73
N LYS A 560 -20.03 -17.92 42.42
CA LYS A 560 -19.38 -19.22 42.74
C LYS A 560 -18.72 -19.96 41.55
N CYS A 561 -19.09 -19.64 40.32
CA CYS A 561 -18.54 -20.26 39.10
C CYS A 561 -17.43 -19.44 38.42
N CYS A 562 -17.01 -18.31 38.98
CA CYS A 562 -16.12 -17.34 38.34
C CYS A 562 -14.86 -17.08 39.17
N GLY A 563 -13.78 -17.81 38.89
CA GLY A 563 -12.45 -17.58 39.45
C GLY A 563 -11.48 -16.96 38.44
N ASP A 564 -10.26 -16.70 38.90
CA ASP A 564 -9.16 -16.34 38.02
C ASP A 564 -7.82 -16.89 38.48
N LYS A 565 -6.92 -17.07 37.52
CA LYS A 565 -5.53 -17.46 37.70
C LYS A 565 -4.67 -16.32 37.19
N ILE A 566 -3.98 -15.66 38.11
CA ILE A 566 -3.15 -14.49 37.83
C ILE A 566 -1.69 -14.93 37.89
N THR A 567 -0.95 -14.63 36.83
CA THR A 567 0.50 -14.89 36.75
C THR A 567 1.25 -13.58 36.59
N VAL A 568 2.24 -13.36 37.44
CA VAL A 568 3.13 -12.19 37.40
C VAL A 568 4.59 -12.62 37.43
N CYS A 569 5.45 -11.92 36.70
CA CYS A 569 6.89 -12.07 36.84
C CYS A 569 7.52 -10.73 37.26
N ILE A 570 8.37 -10.82 38.26
CA ILE A 570 9.04 -9.68 38.89
C ILE A 570 10.54 -9.82 38.67
N ARG A 571 11.16 -8.79 38.11
CA ARG A 571 12.61 -8.61 38.05
C ARG A 571 13.05 -7.78 39.26
N TYR A 572 13.94 -8.35 40.06
CA TYR A 572 14.62 -7.69 41.16
C TYR A 572 16.03 -7.33 40.70
N THR A 573 16.43 -6.09 40.87
CA THR A 573 17.67 -5.57 40.30
C THR A 573 18.39 -4.73 41.35
N LEU A 574 19.58 -5.15 41.77
CA LEU A 574 20.33 -4.58 42.90
C LEU A 574 21.64 -3.98 42.42
N TRP A 575 21.95 -2.77 42.87
CA TRP A 575 23.09 -1.99 42.40
C TRP A 575 23.99 -1.62 43.57
N ASP A 576 25.29 -1.85 43.44
CA ASP A 576 26.27 -1.28 44.35
C ASP A 576 26.59 0.19 44.01
N PHE A 577 27.49 0.80 44.78
CA PHE A 577 27.93 2.18 44.55
C PHE A 577 28.79 2.37 43.29
N CYS A 578 29.35 1.28 42.76
CA CYS A 578 30.09 1.21 41.50
C CYS A 578 29.20 0.91 40.28
N CYS A 579 27.88 0.91 40.44
CA CYS A 579 26.89 0.55 39.42
C CYS A 579 27.01 -0.88 38.89
N HIS A 580 27.60 -1.82 39.64
CA HIS A 580 27.47 -3.23 39.33
C HIS A 580 26.06 -3.69 39.69
N ALA A 581 25.37 -4.32 38.74
CA ALA A 581 24.00 -4.79 38.91
C ALA A 581 23.95 -6.30 39.15
N CYS A 582 23.02 -6.72 39.99
CA CYS A 582 22.63 -8.12 40.25
C CYS A 582 21.14 -8.24 39.97
N ASP A 583 20.77 -9.05 38.97
CA ASP A 583 19.39 -9.20 38.52
C ASP A 583 18.85 -10.61 38.78
N VAL A 584 17.62 -10.71 39.29
CA VAL A 584 16.91 -11.97 39.55
C VAL A 584 15.46 -11.83 39.09
N ILE A 585 14.99 -12.71 38.21
CA ILE A 585 13.57 -12.79 37.84
C ILE A 585 12.90 -13.96 38.54
N LYS A 586 11.74 -13.71 39.13
CA LYS A 586 10.87 -14.74 39.71
C LYS A 586 9.44 -14.57 39.21
N CYS A 587 8.80 -15.67 38.86
CA CYS A 587 7.40 -15.70 38.45
C CYS A 587 6.54 -16.37 39.52
N TYR A 588 5.35 -15.82 39.74
CA TYR A 588 4.40 -16.26 40.73
C TYR A 588 3.03 -16.41 40.09
N THR A 589 2.31 -17.45 40.51
CA THR A 589 0.93 -17.66 40.10
C THR A 589 0.07 -17.77 41.35
N ILE A 590 -1.07 -17.08 41.33
CA ILE A 590 -2.11 -17.22 42.34
C ILE A 590 -3.44 -17.51 41.66
N GLU A 591 -4.22 -18.41 42.25
CA GLU A 591 -5.59 -18.69 41.81
C GLU A 591 -6.56 -18.15 42.86
N ARG A 592 -7.45 -17.25 42.46
CA ARG A 592 -8.54 -16.77 43.31
C ARG A 592 -9.79 -17.56 42.96
N LYS A 593 -10.23 -18.36 43.93
CA LYS A 593 -11.50 -19.08 43.82
C LYS A 593 -12.66 -18.11 44.01
N ALA A 594 -13.75 -18.39 43.29
CA ALA A 594 -15.02 -17.73 43.50
C ALA A 594 -15.51 -17.88 44.95
N GLN A 595 -16.24 -16.88 45.44
CA GLN A 595 -16.84 -16.88 46.78
C GLN A 595 -18.17 -17.63 46.83
#